data_AF-A0A850KYD2-F1
#
_entry.id   AF-A0A850KYD2-F1
#
_cell.length_a   1.000
_cell.length_b   1.000
_cell.length_c   1.000
_cell.angle_alpha   90.00
_cell.angle_beta   90.00
_cell.angle_gamma   90.00
#
_symmetry.space_group_name_H-M   'P 1'
#
loop_
_entity.id
_entity.type
_entity.pdbx_description
1 polymer ?
#
loop_
_entity_poly.entity_id
_entity_poly.type
_entity_poly.pdbx_seq_one_letter_code
_entity_poly.pdbx_strand_id
1 'polypeptide(L)'
;MSAKPATNRLFSDDDRHMIRDYYGHNYHGGYEHEGKKKKRLPPGLQKKYERTGELPPGWQKKLQRGEVMPIDVYRYGRPLPIDLERRLPIGPVGSKVLEIEGKVIRVIENTREILDILDLGL
;
A
#
# COMPACT_ATOMS: atom_id res chain seq x y z
N MET A 1 28.99 7.14 -15.12
CA MET A 1 28.02 6.20 -14.52
C MET A 1 27.19 6.95 -13.49
N SER A 2 26.06 7.54 -13.88
CA SER A 2 25.23 8.30 -12.93
C SER A 2 24.32 7.34 -12.16
N ALA A 3 24.58 7.19 -10.87
CA ALA A 3 23.58 6.68 -9.95
C ALA A 3 22.38 7.63 -9.98
N LYS A 4 21.19 7.12 -10.33
CA LYS A 4 19.95 7.89 -10.28
C LYS A 4 19.78 8.43 -8.86
N PRO A 5 19.45 9.72 -8.67
CA PRO A 5 19.27 10.27 -7.33
C PRO A 5 18.20 9.48 -6.57
N ALA A 6 18.38 9.32 -5.27
CA ALA A 6 17.38 8.76 -4.36
C ALA A 6 16.15 9.67 -4.39
N THR A 7 15.24 9.42 -5.32
CA THR A 7 14.20 10.39 -5.68
C THR A 7 12.99 10.16 -4.80
N ASN A 8 12.74 11.16 -3.96
CA ASN A 8 11.62 11.42 -3.06
C ASN A 8 11.02 10.22 -2.29
N ARG A 9 11.22 10.21 -0.95
CA ARG A 9 10.54 9.27 -0.05
C ARG A 9 9.02 9.47 -0.07
N LEU A 10 8.56 10.65 -0.46
CA LEU A 10 7.16 11.03 -0.48
C LEU A 10 6.58 10.89 -1.89
N PHE A 11 5.27 10.68 -1.96
CA PHE A 11 4.52 10.88 -3.19
C PHE A 11 4.64 12.35 -3.61
N SER A 12 5.13 12.58 -4.81
CA SER A 12 5.09 13.88 -5.46
C SER A 12 3.63 14.33 -5.70
N ASP A 13 3.42 15.61 -6.00
CA ASP A 13 2.07 16.07 -6.36
C ASP A 13 1.55 15.39 -7.63
N ASP A 14 2.44 15.11 -8.59
CA ASP A 14 2.11 14.33 -9.79
C ASP A 14 1.74 12.89 -9.45
N ASP A 15 2.48 12.23 -8.54
CA ASP A 15 2.13 10.88 -8.05
C ASP A 15 0.72 10.87 -7.44
N ARG A 16 0.44 11.86 -6.58
CA ARG A 16 -0.85 12.00 -5.90
C ARG A 16 -1.98 12.24 -6.89
N HIS A 17 -1.74 13.09 -7.88
CA HIS A 17 -2.72 13.34 -8.94
C HIS A 17 -2.98 12.08 -9.76
N MET A 18 -1.94 11.38 -10.23
CA MET A 18 -2.09 10.13 -10.98
C MET A 18 -2.84 9.05 -10.19
N ILE A 19 -2.51 8.87 -8.91
CA ILE A 19 -3.19 7.89 -8.06
C ILE A 19 -4.66 8.26 -7.88
N ARG A 20 -4.96 9.52 -7.56
CA ARG A 20 -6.35 9.96 -7.37
C ARG A 20 -7.15 9.94 -8.65
N ASP A 21 -6.57 10.34 -9.77
CA ASP A 21 -7.19 10.27 -11.09
C ASP A 21 -7.52 8.82 -11.45
N TYR A 22 -6.55 7.92 -11.25
CA TYR A 22 -6.75 6.49 -11.45
C TYR A 22 -7.96 6.02 -10.65
N TYR A 23 -7.96 6.13 -9.32
CA TYR A 23 -9.07 5.62 -8.52
C TYR A 23 -10.37 6.43 -8.75
N GLY A 24 -10.33 7.73 -8.99
CA GLY A 24 -11.50 8.57 -9.23
C GLY A 24 -12.24 8.25 -10.53
N HIS A 25 -11.53 7.96 -11.62
CA HIS A 25 -12.14 7.56 -12.89
C HIS A 25 -12.63 6.11 -12.90
N ASN A 26 -11.97 5.27 -12.12
CA ASN A 26 -12.13 3.83 -12.15
C ASN A 26 -13.14 3.30 -11.12
N TYR A 27 -13.47 4.06 -10.08
CA TYR A 27 -14.46 3.66 -9.08
C TYR A 27 -15.90 3.46 -9.62
N HIS A 28 -16.16 3.76 -10.89
CA HIS A 28 -17.40 3.41 -11.60
C HIS A 28 -17.39 2.07 -12.35
N GLY A 29 -16.27 1.33 -12.39
CA GLY A 29 -16.19 0.01 -13.03
C GLY A 29 -15.27 -0.91 -12.25
N GLY A 30 -15.85 -1.85 -11.49
CA GLY A 30 -15.14 -2.72 -10.55
C GLY A 30 -13.94 -3.46 -11.13
N TYR A 31 -12.77 -3.26 -10.51
CA TYR A 31 -11.57 -4.07 -10.74
C TYR A 31 -11.73 -5.38 -9.98
N GLU A 32 -12.15 -6.44 -10.67
CA GLU A 32 -11.95 -7.80 -10.20
C GLU A 32 -10.46 -8.14 -10.24
N HIS A 33 -9.83 -8.27 -9.07
CA HIS A 33 -8.43 -8.66 -8.96
C HIS A 33 -8.28 -10.17 -8.76
N GLU A 34 -7.69 -10.81 -9.77
CA GLU A 34 -7.26 -12.21 -9.79
C GLU A 34 -6.24 -12.50 -8.66
N GLY A 35 -6.51 -13.55 -7.88
CA GLY A 35 -5.89 -13.81 -6.58
C GLY A 35 -4.41 -14.20 -6.61
N LYS A 36 -3.58 -13.47 -5.85
CA LYS A 36 -2.24 -13.93 -5.44
C LYS A 36 -2.25 -14.47 -4.02
N LYS A 37 -1.86 -15.74 -3.87
CA LYS A 37 -1.90 -16.56 -2.66
C LYS A 37 -1.21 -15.89 -1.45
N LYS A 38 -1.96 -15.68 -0.37
CA LYS A 38 -1.52 -15.06 0.89
C LYS A 38 -0.55 -15.98 1.65
N LYS A 39 0.62 -15.46 2.05
CA LYS A 39 1.59 -16.16 2.93
C LYS A 39 1.01 -16.27 4.36
N ARG A 40 1.02 -17.50 4.94
CA ARG A 40 0.32 -17.86 6.19
C ARG A 40 0.72 -17.00 7.40
N LEU A 41 -0.30 -16.58 8.16
CA LEU A 41 -0.24 -15.81 9.41
C LEU A 41 0.11 -16.69 10.63
N PRO A 42 0.60 -16.12 11.75
CA PRO A 42 0.81 -16.87 13.00
C PRO A 42 -0.52 -17.44 13.55
N PRO A 43 -0.51 -18.64 14.16
CA PRO A 43 -1.70 -19.48 14.33
C PRO A 43 -2.84 -18.86 15.16
N GLY A 44 -2.54 -17.95 16.09
CA GLY A 44 -3.56 -17.25 16.89
C GLY A 44 -4.27 -16.11 16.15
N LEU A 45 -3.55 -15.37 15.30
CA LEU A 45 -4.08 -14.29 14.46
C LEU A 45 -4.69 -14.81 13.15
N GLN A 46 -4.20 -15.95 12.68
CA GLN A 46 -4.70 -16.63 11.49
C GLN A 46 -6.19 -17.04 11.64
N LYS A 47 -6.60 -17.57 12.82
CA LYS A 47 -7.99 -18.01 13.05
C LYS A 47 -9.03 -16.88 13.06
N LYS A 48 -8.68 -15.66 13.47
CA LYS A 48 -9.62 -14.52 13.45
C LYS A 48 -9.70 -13.91 12.04
N TYR A 49 -8.54 -13.80 11.39
CA TYR A 49 -8.42 -13.31 10.01
C TYR A 49 -9.12 -14.21 8.99
N GLU A 50 -8.96 -15.53 9.09
CA GLU A 50 -9.64 -16.52 8.24
C GLU A 50 -11.16 -16.55 8.48
N ARG A 51 -11.64 -16.01 9.60
CA ARG A 51 -13.06 -16.02 9.97
C ARG A 51 -13.81 -14.74 9.58
N THR A 52 -13.20 -13.56 9.65
CA THR A 52 -13.86 -12.28 9.30
C THR A 52 -13.20 -11.51 8.17
N GLY A 53 -11.92 -11.75 7.87
CA GLY A 53 -11.18 -11.01 6.84
C GLY A 53 -10.83 -9.58 7.23
N GLU A 54 -11.08 -9.15 8.46
CA GLU A 54 -11.00 -7.75 8.89
C GLU A 54 -9.62 -7.38 9.47
N LEU A 55 -9.25 -6.10 9.32
CA LEU A 55 -8.07 -5.51 9.92
C LEU A 55 -8.19 -5.40 11.46
N PRO A 56 -7.07 -5.40 12.21
CA PRO A 56 -7.10 -5.30 13.69
C PRO A 56 -7.75 -3.98 14.16
N PRO A 57 -8.53 -3.96 15.25
CA PRO A 57 -9.13 -2.72 15.76
C PRO A 57 -8.06 -1.66 16.03
N GLY A 58 -8.33 -0.41 15.61
CA GLY A 58 -7.41 0.71 15.77
C GLY A 58 -6.19 0.72 14.86
N TRP A 59 -6.13 -0.15 13.84
CA TRP A 59 -5.01 -0.20 12.88
C TRP A 59 -4.77 1.13 12.16
N GLN A 60 -5.82 1.87 11.82
CA GLN A 60 -5.72 3.15 11.10
C GLN A 60 -4.87 4.15 11.87
N LYS A 61 -5.01 4.20 13.21
CA LYS A 61 -4.24 5.11 14.08
C LYS A 61 -2.74 4.78 14.10
N LYS A 62 -2.38 3.54 13.78
CA LYS A 62 -1.00 3.04 13.72
C LYS A 62 -0.32 3.32 12.39
N LEU A 63 -1.04 3.82 11.39
CA LEU A 63 -0.45 4.22 10.12
C LEU A 63 -0.01 5.68 10.22
N GLN A 64 1.29 5.88 10.46
CA GLN A 64 1.91 7.20 10.52
C GLN A 64 3.25 7.15 9.78
N ARG A 65 3.64 8.27 9.18
CA ARG A 65 4.93 8.38 8.48
C ARG A 65 6.09 8.23 9.46
N GLY A 66 7.12 7.50 9.04
CA GLY A 66 8.27 7.14 9.88
C GLY A 66 8.04 5.95 10.82
N GLU A 67 6.79 5.52 11.01
CA GLU A 67 6.47 4.37 11.86
C GLU A 67 6.55 3.05 11.09
N VAL A 68 6.71 1.96 11.84
CA VAL A 68 6.70 0.61 11.29
C VAL A 68 5.27 0.10 11.18
N MET A 69 4.80 -0.14 9.94
CA MET A 69 3.48 -0.69 9.68
C MET A 69 3.33 -2.06 10.36
N PRO A 70 2.27 -2.30 11.16
CA PRO A 70 2.02 -3.60 11.78
C PRO A 70 1.98 -4.74 10.75
N ILE A 71 2.56 -5.89 11.09
CA ILE A 71 2.74 -7.00 10.14
C ILE A 71 1.40 -7.51 9.57
N ASP A 72 0.34 -7.52 10.37
CA ASP A 72 -0.98 -7.95 9.93
C ASP A 72 -1.58 -6.98 8.90
N VAL A 73 -1.37 -5.68 9.09
CA VAL A 73 -1.80 -4.62 8.16
C VAL A 73 -0.99 -4.70 6.86
N TYR A 74 0.32 -4.90 6.97
CA TYR A 74 1.20 -5.08 5.82
C TYR A 74 0.82 -6.29 4.96
N ARG A 75 0.42 -7.39 5.59
CA ARG A 75 -0.05 -8.60 4.90
C ARG A 75 -1.44 -8.47 4.31
N TYR A 76 -2.25 -7.58 4.86
CA TYR A 76 -3.57 -7.25 4.31
C TYR A 76 -3.46 -6.37 3.06
N GLY A 77 -2.45 -5.49 3.03
CA GLY A 77 -2.27 -4.56 1.91
C GLY A 77 -2.09 -5.26 0.58
N ARG A 78 -2.76 -4.69 -0.42
CA ARG A 78 -2.73 -5.18 -1.80
C ARG A 78 -1.67 -4.42 -2.59
N PRO A 79 -0.98 -5.04 -3.55
CA PRO A 79 -0.19 -4.28 -4.50
C PRO A 79 -1.09 -3.33 -5.29
N LEU A 80 -0.52 -2.25 -5.82
CA LEU A 80 -1.24 -1.41 -6.78
C LEU A 80 -1.66 -2.21 -8.03
N PRO A 81 -2.73 -1.78 -8.72
CA PRO A 81 -3.02 -2.25 -10.07
C PRO A 81 -1.80 -2.10 -10.99
N ILE A 82 -1.56 -3.10 -11.83
CA ILE A 82 -0.31 -3.22 -12.61
C ILE A 82 -0.11 -2.05 -13.58
N ASP A 83 -1.19 -1.51 -14.13
CA ASP A 83 -1.18 -0.37 -15.03
C ASP A 83 -0.89 0.94 -14.29
N LEU A 84 -1.42 1.13 -13.08
CA LEU A 84 -1.03 2.23 -12.21
C LEU A 84 0.43 2.12 -11.75
N GLU A 85 0.85 0.93 -11.30
CA GLU A 85 2.22 0.67 -10.87
C GLU A 85 3.25 0.99 -11.96
N ARG A 86 2.94 0.67 -13.23
CA ARG A 86 3.79 0.96 -14.39
C ARG A 86 3.87 2.44 -14.75
N ARG A 87 2.84 3.23 -14.41
CA ARG A 87 2.79 4.68 -14.69
C ARG A 87 3.49 5.49 -13.60
N LEU A 88 3.51 4.98 -12.37
CA LEU A 88 4.14 5.68 -11.26
C LEU A 88 5.67 5.70 -11.38
N PRO A 89 6.32 6.82 -11.02
CA PRO A 89 7.76 6.87 -10.88
C PRO A 89 8.28 5.83 -9.87
N ILE A 90 9.42 5.23 -10.20
CA ILE A 90 10.14 4.34 -9.28
C ILE A 90 10.56 5.16 -8.05
N GLY A 91 10.16 4.73 -6.85
CA GLY A 91 10.57 5.40 -5.63
C GLY A 91 11.91 4.91 -5.08
N PRO A 92 12.17 5.17 -3.78
CA PRO A 92 13.39 4.72 -3.13
C PRO A 92 13.62 3.21 -3.28
N VAL A 93 14.90 2.82 -3.43
CA VAL A 93 15.30 1.42 -3.52
C VAL A 93 14.77 0.64 -2.30
N GLY A 94 14.18 -0.52 -2.55
CA GLY A 94 13.58 -1.35 -1.51
C GLY A 94 12.24 -0.84 -0.98
N SER A 95 11.67 0.21 -1.57
CA SER A 95 10.29 0.61 -1.31
C SER A 95 9.31 -0.06 -2.26
N LYS A 96 8.07 -0.21 -1.81
CA LYS A 96 6.91 -0.58 -2.63
C LYS A 96 5.70 0.23 -2.22
N VAL A 97 4.64 0.14 -3.02
CA VAL A 97 3.37 0.83 -2.74
C VAL A 97 2.26 -0.19 -2.53
N LEU A 98 1.46 0.03 -1.50
CA LEU A 98 0.33 -0.83 -1.12
C LEU A 98 -0.96 -0.03 -1.05
N GLU A 99 -2.07 -0.65 -1.41
CA GLU A 99 -3.42 -0.17 -1.17
C GLU A 99 -4.03 -0.87 0.05
N ILE A 100 -4.59 -0.09 0.98
CA ILE A 100 -5.23 -0.56 2.21
C ILE A 100 -6.45 0.33 2.50
N GLU A 101 -7.67 -0.20 2.32
CA GLU A 101 -8.94 0.46 2.70
C GLU A 101 -9.00 1.95 2.30
N GLY A 102 -8.87 2.24 1.00
CA GLY A 102 -8.92 3.62 0.49
C GLY A 102 -7.68 4.46 0.80
N LYS A 103 -6.58 3.85 1.25
CA LYS A 103 -5.28 4.52 1.42
C LYS A 103 -4.22 3.87 0.55
N VAL A 104 -3.40 4.70 -0.07
CA VAL A 104 -2.21 4.28 -0.81
C VAL A 104 -0.97 4.62 0.00
N ILE A 105 -0.15 3.63 0.30
CA ILE A 105 0.92 3.72 1.29
C ILE A 105 2.23 3.28 0.65
N ARG A 106 3.24 4.15 0.68
CA ARG A 106 4.60 3.80 0.31
C ARG A 106 5.33 3.27 1.54
N VAL A 107 5.96 2.10 1.42
CA VAL A 107 6.58 1.40 2.54
C VAL A 107 7.91 0.79 2.13
N ILE A 108 8.88 0.78 3.03
CA ILE A 108 10.11 -0.01 2.87
C ILE A 108 9.80 -1.49 3.10
N GLU A 109 10.14 -2.37 2.15
CA GLU A 109 9.70 -3.77 2.15
C GLU A 109 10.30 -4.60 3.31
N ASN A 110 11.56 -4.37 3.67
CA ASN A 110 12.24 -5.16 4.71
C ASN A 110 11.92 -4.69 6.14
N THR A 111 11.78 -3.38 6.37
CA THR A 111 11.50 -2.80 7.70
C THR A 111 10.01 -2.56 7.95
N ARG A 112 9.19 -2.47 6.90
CA ARG A 112 7.81 -1.97 6.94
C ARG A 112 7.70 -0.50 7.38
N GLU A 113 8.79 0.26 7.28
CA GLU A 113 8.76 1.70 7.56
C GLU A 113 7.84 2.41 6.55
N ILE A 114 6.85 3.13 7.06
CA ILE A 114 5.92 3.92 6.26
C ILE A 114 6.62 5.20 5.82
N LEU A 115 6.85 5.32 4.52
CA LEU A 115 7.46 6.50 3.94
C LEU A 115 6.45 7.61 3.73
N ASP A 116 5.28 7.26 3.21
CA ASP A 116 4.22 8.21 2.92
C ASP A 116 2.84 7.52 2.87
N ILE A 117 1.80 8.31 3.11
CA ILE A 117 0.40 7.89 3.10
C ILE A 117 -0.38 8.89 2.26
N LEU A 118 -1.15 8.38 1.32
CA LEU A 118 -2.14 9.12 0.55
C LEU A 118 -3.53 8.58 0.88
N ASP A 119 -4.36 9.45 1.45
CA ASP A 119 -5.79 9.18 1.60
C ASP A 119 -6.52 9.50 0.29
N LEU A 120 -7.31 8.55 -0.18
CA LEU A 120 -8.11 8.70 -1.39
C LEU A 120 -9.46 9.38 -1.10
N GLY A 121 -9.93 9.40 0.15
CA GLY A 121 -11.21 10.03 0.52
C GLY A 121 -12.44 9.36 -0.08
N LEU A 122 -12.37 8.04 -0.25
CA LEU A 122 -13.41 7.18 -0.82
C LEU A 122 -14.44 6.72 0.22
#